data_AF-A0A1Y1RDG4-F1
#
_entry.id   AF-A0A1Y1RDG4-F1
#
_cell.length_a   1.000
_cell.length_b   1.000
_cell.length_c   1.000
_cell.angle_alpha   90.00
_cell.angle_beta   90.00
_cell.angle_gamma   90.00
#
_symmetry.space_group_name_H-M   'P 1'
#
loop_
_entity.id
_entity.type
_entity.pdbx_description
1 polymer ?
#
loop_
_entity_poly.entity_id
_entity_poly.type
_entity_poly.pdbx_seq_one_letter_code
_entity_poly.pdbx_strand_id
1 'polypeptide(L)'
;MIGTIIANSKEIFSGADLETQRFFKGQAMKRNGFTMVELIFVIIIIGILAAAAIPKFGDIKDKAKINAEYNTLSGLDGAIEAQIQFQEEEHNNIGVSWHNQGASDTYATINSAKKVLSKIIKKGDDLKIVKYIAVDENGSAATTDDDLKYDVLFIEGAASNHTVGVKQKSDGDVANRPDKNDVWVFNASPNDIEITGSSITDVNVSSGELKLIDATETIDYATASKFKVTFEGSTTALTIATP
;
A
#
# COMPACT_ATOMS: atom_id res chain seq x y z
N MET A 1 31.08 -84.30 26.21
CA MET A 1 29.91 -83.54 26.67
C MET A 1 29.56 -82.43 25.66
N ILE A 2 29.39 -82.75 24.37
CA ILE A 2 29.02 -81.80 23.27
C ILE A 2 28.04 -82.50 22.29
N GLY A 3 27.15 -83.36 22.79
CA GLY A 3 26.25 -84.17 21.96
C GLY A 3 24.75 -83.94 22.19
N THR A 4 24.37 -83.14 23.20
CA THR A 4 22.96 -83.09 23.70
C THR A 4 22.28 -81.73 23.50
N ILE A 5 22.93 -80.75 22.86
CA ILE A 5 22.37 -79.39 22.73
C ILE A 5 21.71 -79.12 21.35
N ILE A 6 21.91 -79.97 20.34
CA ILE A 6 21.37 -79.69 18.98
C ILE A 6 19.97 -80.30 18.75
N ALA A 7 19.50 -81.22 19.60
CA ALA A 7 18.22 -81.90 19.38
C ALA A 7 16.97 -81.11 19.81
N ASN A 8 17.10 -79.92 20.42
CA ASN A 8 15.96 -79.18 20.96
C ASN A 8 15.64 -77.84 20.26
N SER A 9 16.17 -77.59 19.06
CA SER A 9 15.88 -76.35 18.30
C SER A 9 14.79 -76.50 17.23
N LYS A 10 14.40 -77.73 16.86
CA LYS A 10 13.39 -77.97 15.81
C LYS A 10 11.95 -78.03 16.30
N GLU A 11 11.70 -78.16 17.61
CA GLU A 11 10.33 -78.23 18.14
C GLU A 11 9.79 -76.88 18.67
N ILE A 12 10.62 -75.84 18.74
CA ILE A 12 10.21 -74.52 19.26
C ILE A 12 9.49 -73.68 18.19
N PHE A 13 9.64 -74.00 16.89
CA PHE A 13 9.07 -73.20 15.81
C PHE A 13 7.82 -73.79 15.13
N SER A 14 7.25 -74.87 15.66
CA SER A 14 6.07 -75.54 15.05
C SER A 14 4.72 -75.22 15.73
N GLY A 15 4.67 -74.25 16.66
CA GLY A 15 3.46 -73.96 17.46
C GLY A 15 2.85 -72.56 17.27
N ALA A 16 3.42 -71.71 16.43
CA ALA A 16 2.90 -70.35 16.19
C ALA A 16 2.11 -70.29 14.89
N ASP A 17 1.05 -71.09 14.77
CA ASP A 17 0.15 -70.96 13.63
C ASP A 17 -1.31 -71.19 14.05
N LEU A 18 -2.20 -70.41 13.45
CA LEU A 18 -3.67 -70.45 13.51
C LEU A 18 -4.43 -69.52 14.48
N GLU A 19 -3.98 -69.19 15.69
CA GLU A 19 -4.74 -68.25 16.55
C GLU A 19 -4.41 -66.76 16.32
N THR A 20 -3.15 -66.43 16.07
CA THR A 20 -2.72 -65.04 15.77
C THR A 20 -3.16 -64.54 14.40
N GLN A 21 -3.51 -65.43 13.46
CA GLN A 21 -4.01 -65.04 12.13
C GLN A 21 -5.50 -64.62 12.13
N ARG A 22 -6.26 -64.88 13.20
CA ARG A 22 -7.69 -64.51 13.28
C ARG A 22 -7.93 -63.09 13.79
N PHE A 23 -6.91 -62.42 14.32
CA PHE A 23 -7.03 -61.08 14.91
C PHE A 23 -6.80 -59.92 13.91
N PHE A 24 -6.18 -60.19 12.75
CA PHE A 24 -5.96 -59.19 11.70
C PHE A 24 -6.95 -59.28 10.52
N LYS A 25 -8.15 -59.83 10.75
CA LYS A 25 -9.27 -59.66 9.80
C LYS A 25 -9.80 -58.22 9.91
N GLY A 26 -8.96 -57.25 9.55
CA GLY A 26 -9.35 -55.89 9.30
C GLY A 26 -10.41 -55.93 8.21
N GLN A 27 -11.60 -55.46 8.55
CA GLN A 27 -12.65 -55.25 7.56
C GLN A 27 -12.07 -54.35 6.46
N ALA A 28 -11.87 -54.90 5.27
CA ALA A 28 -11.53 -54.11 4.10
C ALA A 28 -12.73 -53.21 3.80
N MET A 29 -12.74 -52.00 4.36
CA MET A 29 -13.68 -50.97 3.95
C MET A 29 -13.49 -50.78 2.45
N LYS A 30 -14.56 -50.96 1.67
CA LYS A 30 -14.56 -50.67 0.24
C LYS A 30 -14.13 -49.22 0.06
N ARG A 31 -12.86 -49.00 -0.28
CA ARG A 31 -12.37 -47.70 -0.73
C ARG A 31 -12.94 -47.52 -2.14
N ASN A 32 -14.09 -46.87 -2.21
CA ASN A 32 -14.58 -46.30 -3.47
C ASN A 32 -13.58 -45.18 -3.83
N GLY A 33 -12.54 -45.54 -4.57
CA GLY A 33 -11.55 -44.59 -5.07
C GLY A 33 -12.17 -43.71 -6.15
N PHE A 34 -11.79 -42.45 -6.15
CA PHE A 34 -12.14 -41.49 -7.19
C PHE A 34 -11.63 -41.99 -8.54
N THR A 35 -12.47 -41.95 -9.58
CA THR A 35 -12.05 -42.38 -10.93
C THR A 35 -11.14 -41.32 -11.56
N MET A 36 -10.24 -41.73 -12.45
CA MET A 36 -9.42 -40.77 -13.22
C MET A 36 -10.30 -39.83 -14.06
N VAL A 37 -11.44 -40.33 -14.53
CA VAL A 37 -12.39 -39.55 -15.34
C VAL A 37 -13.03 -38.43 -14.53
N GLU A 38 -13.45 -38.69 -13.29
CA GLU A 38 -13.98 -37.64 -12.40
C GLU A 38 -12.93 -36.56 -12.13
N LEU A 39 -11.65 -36.93 -11.99
CA LEU A 39 -10.57 -35.95 -11.80
C LEU A 39 -10.35 -35.08 -13.03
N ILE A 40 -10.41 -35.68 -14.22
CA ILE A 40 -10.25 -34.97 -15.48
C ILE A 40 -11.40 -33.97 -15.68
N PHE A 41 -12.64 -34.35 -15.38
CA PHE A 41 -13.77 -33.41 -15.47
C PHE A 41 -13.63 -32.24 -14.49
N VAL A 42 -13.14 -32.48 -13.27
CA VAL A 42 -12.93 -31.42 -12.27
C VAL A 42 -11.90 -30.39 -12.76
N ILE A 43 -10.75 -30.82 -13.27
CA ILE A 43 -9.72 -29.89 -13.76
C ILE A 43 -10.19 -29.13 -15.01
N ILE A 44 -11.02 -29.74 -15.86
CA ILE A 44 -11.60 -29.07 -17.04
C ILE A 44 -12.56 -27.96 -16.60
N ILE A 45 -13.46 -28.27 -15.66
CA ILE A 45 -14.43 -27.28 -15.17
C ILE A 45 -13.70 -26.11 -14.49
N ILE A 46 -12.74 -26.40 -13.61
CA ILE A 46 -11.92 -25.36 -12.96
C ILE A 46 -11.12 -24.57 -13.99
N GLY A 47 -10.61 -25.22 -15.04
CA GLY A 47 -9.89 -24.57 -16.13
C GLY A 47 -10.74 -23.55 -16.89
N ILE A 48 -11.98 -23.90 -17.25
CA ILE A 48 -12.90 -23.00 -17.94
C ILE A 48 -13.30 -21.82 -17.04
N LEU A 49 -13.63 -22.09 -15.77
CA LEU A 49 -13.98 -21.04 -14.80
C LEU A 49 -12.81 -20.09 -14.55
N ALA A 50 -11.59 -20.62 -14.42
CA ALA A 50 -10.39 -19.82 -14.24
C ALA A 50 -10.10 -18.93 -15.46
N ALA A 51 -10.22 -19.48 -16.68
CA ALA A 51 -10.00 -18.73 -17.91
C ALA A 51 -10.92 -17.51 -18.04
N ALA A 52 -12.20 -17.64 -17.64
CA ALA A 52 -13.14 -16.52 -17.65
C ALA A 52 -12.93 -15.51 -16.49
N ALA A 53 -12.39 -15.97 -15.35
CA ALA A 53 -12.23 -15.14 -14.15
C ALA A 53 -10.92 -14.32 -14.13
N ILE A 54 -9.82 -14.86 -14.66
CA ILE A 54 -8.49 -14.22 -14.67
C ILE A 54 -8.51 -12.77 -15.21
N PRO A 55 -9.10 -12.45 -16.39
CA PRO A 55 -9.07 -11.08 -16.91
C PRO A 55 -9.82 -10.10 -15.99
N LYS A 56 -10.94 -10.52 -15.40
CA LYS A 56 -11.75 -9.68 -14.49
C LYS A 56 -11.05 -9.42 -13.15
N PHE A 57 -10.16 -10.31 -12.73
CA PHE A 57 -9.47 -10.18 -11.45
C PHE A 57 -8.53 -8.96 -11.41
N GLY A 58 -7.94 -8.58 -12.55
CA GLY A 58 -7.12 -7.36 -12.66
C GLY A 58 -7.93 -6.10 -12.34
N ASP A 59 -9.06 -5.91 -13.03
CA ASP A 59 -9.95 -4.76 -12.82
C ASP A 59 -10.48 -4.66 -11.38
N ILE A 60 -10.79 -5.81 -10.76
CA ILE A 60 -11.26 -5.85 -9.37
C ILE A 60 -10.14 -5.39 -8.42
N LYS A 61 -8.90 -5.81 -8.65
CA LYS A 61 -7.75 -5.37 -7.85
C LYS A 61 -7.50 -3.87 -7.99
N ASP A 62 -7.59 -3.34 -9.20
CA ASP A 62 -7.36 -1.91 -9.44
C ASP A 62 -8.45 -1.07 -8.78
N LYS A 63 -9.73 -1.47 -8.91
CA LYS A 63 -10.84 -0.85 -8.18
C LYS A 63 -10.67 -0.95 -6.66
N ALA A 64 -10.18 -2.07 -6.16
CA ALA A 64 -9.92 -2.24 -4.73
C ALA A 64 -8.85 -1.28 -4.22
N LYS A 65 -7.76 -1.08 -4.98
CA LYS A 65 -6.71 -0.09 -4.67
C LYS A 65 -7.25 1.33 -4.64
N ILE A 66 -7.99 1.73 -5.68
CA ILE A 66 -8.58 3.07 -5.78
C ILE A 66 -9.51 3.33 -4.59
N ASN A 67 -10.41 2.38 -4.30
CA ASN A 67 -11.34 2.52 -3.18
C ASN A 67 -10.61 2.53 -1.82
N ALA A 68 -9.57 1.71 -1.65
CA ALA A 68 -8.79 1.69 -0.41
C ALA A 68 -8.09 3.04 -0.18
N GLU A 69 -7.47 3.58 -1.22
CA GLU A 69 -6.80 4.88 -1.19
C GLU A 69 -7.78 6.01 -0.84
N TYR A 70 -8.92 6.09 -1.52
CA TYR A 70 -9.95 7.07 -1.20
C TYR A 70 -10.45 6.98 0.25
N ASN A 71 -10.67 5.77 0.76
CA ASN A 71 -11.10 5.58 2.14
C ASN A 71 -10.04 6.06 3.15
N THR A 72 -8.76 5.75 2.88
CA THR A 72 -7.65 6.20 3.73
C THR A 72 -7.50 7.71 3.70
N LEU A 73 -7.59 8.33 2.53
CA LEU A 73 -7.41 9.77 2.37
C LEU A 73 -8.62 10.58 2.84
N SER A 74 -9.85 10.09 2.66
CA SER A 74 -11.03 10.73 3.26
C SER A 74 -10.98 10.68 4.80
N GLY A 75 -10.46 9.59 5.37
CA GLY A 75 -10.20 9.50 6.81
C GLY A 75 -9.07 10.43 7.27
N LEU A 76 -8.10 10.70 6.39
CA LEU A 76 -7.03 11.66 6.64
C LEU A 76 -7.55 13.09 6.62
N ASP A 77 -8.32 13.45 5.60
CA ASP A 77 -8.91 14.78 5.43
C ASP A 77 -9.74 15.19 6.65
N GLY A 78 -10.69 14.35 7.08
CA GLY A 78 -11.47 14.64 8.29
C GLY A 78 -10.66 14.66 9.58
N ALA A 79 -9.56 13.92 9.66
CA ALA A 79 -8.67 13.96 10.83
C ALA A 79 -7.78 15.22 10.84
N ILE A 80 -7.38 15.70 9.66
CA ILE A 80 -6.69 16.98 9.50
C ILE A 80 -7.61 18.12 9.92
N GLU A 81 -8.83 18.17 9.40
CA GLU A 81 -9.82 19.20 9.76
C GLU A 81 -10.05 19.24 11.28
N ALA A 82 -10.23 18.08 11.91
CA ALA A 82 -10.39 17.99 13.37
C ALA A 82 -9.16 18.49 14.13
N GLN A 83 -7.95 18.20 13.64
CA GLN A 83 -6.72 18.67 14.26
C GLN A 83 -6.54 20.19 14.12
N ILE A 84 -6.85 20.74 12.95
CA ILE A 84 -6.77 22.19 12.71
C ILE A 84 -7.75 22.91 13.65
N GLN A 85 -9.01 22.47 13.69
CA GLN A 85 -10.03 23.06 14.57
C GLN A 85 -9.59 23.04 16.05
N PHE A 86 -9.09 21.89 16.53
CA PHE A 86 -8.62 21.77 17.90
C PHE A 86 -7.44 22.70 18.22
N GLN A 87 -6.45 22.79 17.33
CA GLN A 87 -5.29 23.65 17.56
C GLN A 87 -5.63 25.15 17.42
N GLU A 88 -6.58 25.49 16.55
CA GLU A 88 -7.05 26.86 16.41
C GLU A 88 -7.76 27.32 17.69
N GLU A 89 -8.64 26.49 18.25
CA GLU A 89 -9.37 26.81 19.49
C GLU A 89 -8.46 26.93 20.72
N GLU A 90 -7.51 26.00 20.90
CA GLU A 90 -6.68 25.96 22.12
C GLU A 90 -5.40 26.81 22.03
N HIS A 91 -4.87 26.99 20.82
CA HIS A 91 -3.52 27.53 20.61
C HIS A 91 -3.44 28.63 19.56
N ASN A 92 -4.55 29.02 18.91
CA ASN A 92 -4.57 29.99 17.81
C ASN A 92 -3.52 29.64 16.74
N ASN A 93 -3.41 28.34 16.42
CA ASN A 93 -2.43 27.78 15.50
C ASN A 93 -3.13 26.82 14.53
N ILE A 94 -2.98 27.07 13.23
CA ILE A 94 -3.54 26.22 12.16
C ILE A 94 -2.52 25.24 11.57
N GLY A 95 -1.31 25.21 12.13
CA GLY A 95 -0.21 24.40 11.65
C GLY A 95 -0.39 22.89 11.81
N VAL A 96 -0.24 22.15 10.70
CA VAL A 96 -0.27 20.68 10.70
C VAL A 96 1.13 20.12 10.51
N SER A 97 1.80 19.74 11.61
CA SER A 97 3.10 19.07 11.52
C SER A 97 2.94 17.57 11.26
N TRP A 98 3.57 17.08 10.20
CA TRP A 98 3.56 15.67 9.77
C TRP A 98 4.74 14.85 10.31
N HIS A 99 5.80 15.51 10.78
CA HIS A 99 6.97 14.90 11.39
C HIS A 99 7.22 15.45 12.80
N ASN A 100 8.37 15.17 13.39
CA ASN A 100 8.77 15.73 14.68
C ASN A 100 9.80 16.83 14.46
N GLN A 101 9.54 18.03 14.96
CA GLN A 101 10.55 19.09 15.01
C GLN A 101 11.73 18.58 15.84
N GLY A 102 12.91 18.47 15.23
CA GLY A 102 14.16 18.06 15.90
C GLY A 102 14.56 16.59 15.76
N ALA A 103 13.82 15.76 15.00
CA ALA A 103 14.32 14.45 14.58
C ALA A 103 14.88 14.53 13.15
N SER A 104 16.09 14.02 12.93
CA SER A 104 16.70 13.81 11.60
C SER A 104 15.99 12.69 10.82
N ASP A 105 14.67 12.59 10.95
CA ASP A 105 13.83 11.60 10.30
C ASP A 105 13.60 12.03 8.86
N THR A 106 14.33 11.41 7.93
CA THR A 106 14.01 11.53 6.51
C THR A 106 12.67 10.85 6.24
N TYR A 107 11.92 11.35 5.26
CA TYR A 107 10.66 10.72 4.85
C TYR A 107 10.85 9.27 4.38
N ALA A 108 12.06 8.88 3.94
CA ALA A 108 12.42 7.50 3.65
C ALA A 108 12.31 6.58 4.88
N THR A 109 12.74 7.06 6.06
CA THR A 109 12.61 6.33 7.33
C THR A 109 11.15 6.22 7.76
N ILE A 110 10.37 7.31 7.59
CA ILE A 110 8.93 7.35 7.91
C ILE A 110 8.15 6.37 7.01
N ASN A 111 8.42 6.37 5.70
CA ASN A 111 7.83 5.45 4.74
C ASN A 111 8.16 3.99 5.09
N SER A 112 9.43 3.72 5.41
CA SER A 112 9.88 2.37 5.78
C SER A 112 9.21 1.88 7.07
N ALA A 113 8.96 2.78 8.01
CA ALA A 113 8.26 2.49 9.26
C ALA A 113 6.72 2.44 9.11
N LYS A 114 6.18 2.75 7.92
CA LYS A 114 4.73 2.91 7.68
C LYS A 114 4.06 3.91 8.62
N LYS A 115 4.77 5.01 8.90
CA LYS A 115 4.34 6.04 9.85
C LYS A 115 3.94 7.36 9.18
N VAL A 116 3.68 7.35 7.88
CA VAL A 116 3.24 8.54 7.16
C VAL A 116 1.96 9.07 7.80
N LEU A 117 2.04 10.30 8.31
CA LEU A 117 0.93 10.97 9.01
C LEU A 117 0.34 10.15 10.17
N SER A 118 1.14 9.27 10.80
CA SER A 118 0.65 8.37 11.86
C SER A 118 0.19 9.10 13.12
N LYS A 119 0.55 10.38 13.26
CA LYS A 119 0.06 11.27 14.32
C LYS A 119 -1.39 11.69 14.07
N ILE A 120 -1.81 11.72 12.80
CA ILE A 120 -3.14 12.18 12.36
C ILE A 120 -4.07 10.97 12.17
N ILE A 121 -3.60 9.95 11.44
CA ILE A 121 -4.36 8.72 11.19
C ILE A 121 -3.63 7.47 11.64
N LYS A 122 -4.35 6.51 12.21
CA LYS A 122 -3.78 5.22 12.63
C LYS A 122 -3.67 4.18 11.51
N LYS A 123 -4.33 4.41 10.38
CA LYS A 123 -4.46 3.44 9.28
C LYS A 123 -4.05 4.07 7.95
N GLY A 124 -2.74 4.25 7.80
CA GLY A 124 -2.11 4.90 6.64
C GLY A 124 -0.95 4.08 6.05
N ASP A 125 -0.87 2.78 6.32
CA ASP A 125 0.26 1.91 5.99
C ASP A 125 0.68 1.90 4.51
N ASP A 126 -0.28 2.20 3.62
CA ASP A 126 -0.08 2.22 2.17
C ASP A 126 0.33 3.61 1.65
N LEU A 127 0.28 4.64 2.50
CA LEU A 127 0.70 5.99 2.16
C LEU A 127 2.23 6.10 2.21
N LYS A 128 2.79 6.79 1.22
CA LYS A 128 4.22 7.12 1.16
C LYS A 128 4.40 8.57 0.76
N ILE A 129 5.30 9.25 1.44
CA ILE A 129 5.76 10.58 1.04
C ILE A 129 6.78 10.40 -0.07
N VAL A 130 6.54 11.00 -1.22
CA VAL A 130 7.45 10.92 -2.36
C VAL A 130 8.37 12.14 -2.40
N LYS A 131 7.81 13.32 -2.06
CA LYS A 131 8.52 14.59 -1.97
C LYS A 131 7.86 15.51 -0.95
N TYR A 132 8.59 16.55 -0.57
CA TYR A 132 8.05 17.67 0.17
C TYR A 132 8.65 18.98 -0.35
N ILE A 133 7.98 20.09 -0.04
CA ILE A 133 8.51 21.43 -0.19
C ILE A 133 8.57 22.04 1.20
N ALA A 134 9.79 22.38 1.59
CA ALA A 134 10.10 23.11 2.80
C ALA A 134 9.52 24.53 2.74
N VAL A 135 8.60 24.88 3.66
CA VAL A 135 8.03 26.23 3.72
C VAL A 135 8.17 26.81 5.13
N ASP A 136 8.59 28.08 5.18
CA ASP A 136 8.71 28.87 6.39
C ASP A 136 7.36 29.40 6.90
N GLU A 137 7.39 30.11 8.03
CA GLU A 137 6.19 30.69 8.66
C GLU A 137 5.46 31.74 7.82
N ASN A 138 6.10 32.24 6.76
CA ASN A 138 5.56 33.27 5.89
C ASN A 138 5.12 32.72 4.53
N GLY A 139 5.18 31.41 4.30
CA GLY A 139 4.84 30.82 3.01
C GLY A 139 5.95 30.91 1.97
N SER A 140 7.22 31.10 2.38
CA SER A 140 8.37 31.12 1.47
C SER A 140 9.16 29.82 1.55
N ALA A 141 9.91 29.46 0.50
CA ALA A 141 10.80 28.30 0.56
C ALA A 141 11.78 28.47 1.72
N ALA A 142 11.71 27.57 2.69
CA ALA A 142 12.68 27.54 3.78
C ALA A 142 14.06 27.19 3.22
N THR A 143 15.04 28.06 3.46
CA THR A 143 16.43 27.90 3.00
C THR A 143 17.34 27.25 4.04
N THR A 144 16.81 27.03 5.25
CA THR A 144 17.53 26.61 6.45
C THR A 144 16.65 25.67 7.26
N ASP A 145 17.24 24.62 7.85
CA ASP A 145 16.50 23.56 8.57
C ASP A 145 15.70 24.08 9.78
N ASP A 146 16.07 25.23 10.34
CA ASP A 146 15.39 25.88 11.46
C ASP A 146 14.05 26.52 11.07
N ASP A 147 13.78 26.70 9.77
CA ASP A 147 12.58 27.34 9.23
C ASP A 147 11.53 26.33 8.71
N LEU A 148 11.79 25.02 8.85
CA LEU A 148 10.88 23.95 8.43
C LEU A 148 9.68 23.86 9.37
N LYS A 149 8.64 24.65 9.11
CA LYS A 149 7.39 24.63 9.90
C LYS A 149 6.23 24.01 9.13
N TYR A 150 6.12 24.28 7.83
CA TYR A 150 4.90 24.01 7.06
C TYR A 150 5.18 23.30 5.74
N ASP A 151 5.59 22.04 5.76
CA ASP A 151 5.93 21.39 4.49
C ASP A 151 4.69 21.00 3.68
N VAL A 152 4.70 21.37 2.40
CA VAL A 152 3.75 20.83 1.42
C VAL A 152 4.22 19.43 1.06
N LEU A 153 3.36 18.42 1.24
CA LEU A 153 3.71 17.02 1.02
C LEU A 153 3.13 16.49 -0.28
N PHE A 154 3.93 15.70 -0.98
CA PHE A 154 3.51 14.88 -2.11
C PHE A 154 3.43 13.44 -1.63
N ILE A 155 2.22 12.87 -1.66
CA ILE A 155 1.89 11.58 -1.10
C ILE A 155 1.36 10.67 -2.21
N GLU A 156 1.81 9.42 -2.21
CA GLU A 156 1.21 8.35 -3.00
C GLU A 156 0.51 7.34 -2.08
N GLY A 157 -0.60 6.79 -2.55
CA GLY A 157 -1.34 5.69 -1.95
C GLY A 157 -1.21 4.40 -2.76
N ALA A 158 -2.13 3.46 -2.55
CA ALA A 158 -2.07 2.13 -3.16
C ALA A 158 -2.30 2.13 -4.69
N ALA A 159 -3.14 3.03 -5.18
CA ALA A 159 -3.45 3.25 -6.59
C ALA A 159 -2.53 4.29 -7.23
N SER A 160 -2.20 5.38 -6.55
CA SER A 160 -1.25 6.39 -7.06
C SER A 160 0.22 6.00 -6.99
N ASN A 161 0.54 4.84 -6.41
CA ASN A 161 1.93 4.38 -6.30
C ASN A 161 2.63 4.34 -7.67
N HIS A 162 3.73 5.08 -7.83
CA HIS A 162 4.40 5.20 -9.12
C HIS A 162 5.06 3.90 -9.61
N THR A 163 5.32 2.94 -8.72
CA THR A 163 5.94 1.65 -9.06
C THR A 163 4.90 0.56 -9.31
N VAL A 164 3.91 0.46 -8.42
CA VAL A 164 2.95 -0.67 -8.38
C VAL A 164 1.48 -0.24 -8.45
N GLY A 165 1.21 1.04 -8.69
CA GLY A 165 -0.11 1.62 -8.73
C GLY A 165 -0.99 1.11 -9.86
N VAL A 166 -2.20 1.67 -9.94
CA VAL A 166 -3.13 1.37 -11.03
C VAL A 166 -2.56 1.96 -12.30
N LYS A 167 -2.56 1.20 -13.39
CA LYS A 167 -2.10 1.73 -14.67
C LYS A 167 -3.21 2.58 -15.28
N GLN A 168 -2.81 3.69 -15.90
CA GLN A 168 -3.67 4.44 -16.79
C GLN A 168 -4.29 3.52 -17.84
N LYS A 169 -5.57 3.75 -18.15
CA LYS A 169 -6.27 2.98 -19.18
C LYS A 169 -5.71 3.34 -20.57
N SER A 170 -5.83 2.42 -21.52
CA SER A 170 -5.46 2.69 -22.92
C SER A 170 -6.30 3.80 -23.56
N ASP A 171 -7.47 4.10 -23.00
CA ASP A 171 -8.37 5.18 -23.44
C ASP A 171 -7.92 6.57 -22.97
N GLY A 172 -6.79 6.65 -22.28
CA GLY A 172 -6.25 7.88 -21.68
C GLY A 172 -6.59 8.01 -20.20
N ASP A 173 -6.25 9.19 -19.68
CA ASP A 173 -6.46 9.53 -18.28
C ASP A 173 -7.94 9.67 -17.93
N VAL A 174 -8.29 9.29 -16.70
CA VAL A 174 -9.63 9.48 -16.18
C VAL A 174 -9.56 10.47 -15.03
N ALA A 175 -10.01 11.69 -15.32
CA ALA A 175 -10.06 12.78 -14.36
C ALA A 175 -10.58 12.35 -12.98
N ASN A 176 -9.87 12.74 -11.92
CA ASN A 176 -10.22 12.43 -10.52
C ASN A 176 -10.28 10.93 -10.22
N ARG A 177 -9.39 10.13 -10.81
CA ARG A 177 -9.33 8.70 -10.52
C ARG A 177 -7.88 8.25 -10.35
N PRO A 178 -7.41 8.15 -9.09
CA PRO A 178 -6.01 7.90 -8.77
C PRO A 178 -5.42 6.74 -9.56
N ASP A 179 -4.38 7.06 -10.31
CA ASP A 179 -3.53 6.10 -10.99
C ASP A 179 -2.05 6.40 -10.75
N LYS A 180 -1.16 5.51 -11.19
CA LYS A 180 0.29 5.56 -10.93
C LYS A 180 0.97 6.86 -11.38
N ASN A 181 0.33 7.66 -12.23
CA ASN A 181 0.85 8.94 -12.66
C ASN A 181 0.38 10.07 -11.75
N ASP A 182 -0.67 9.89 -10.97
CA ASP A 182 -1.20 10.93 -10.10
C ASP A 182 -0.44 11.01 -8.79
N VAL A 183 -0.62 12.13 -8.09
CA VAL A 183 -0.06 12.34 -6.76
C VAL A 183 -1.03 13.14 -5.91
N TRP A 184 -1.07 12.84 -4.62
CA TRP A 184 -1.81 13.65 -3.67
C TRP A 184 -0.91 14.73 -3.11
N VAL A 185 -1.43 15.95 -3.04
CA VAL A 185 -0.74 17.05 -2.39
C VAL A 185 -1.49 17.43 -1.14
N PHE A 186 -0.77 17.43 -0.03
CA PHE A 186 -1.26 17.93 1.24
C PHE A 186 -0.60 19.28 1.53
N ASN A 187 -1.43 20.32 1.63
CA ASN A 187 -0.98 21.64 1.99
C ASN A 187 -1.06 21.83 3.52
N ALA A 188 0.04 21.59 4.22
CA ALA A 188 0.13 21.83 5.66
C ALA A 188 0.32 23.31 6.05
N SER A 189 0.45 24.19 5.05
CA SER A 189 0.78 25.60 5.26
C SER A 189 -0.46 26.44 5.51
N PRO A 190 -0.32 27.59 6.20
CA PRO A 190 -1.45 28.49 6.51
C PRO A 190 -2.00 29.22 5.28
N ASN A 191 -1.32 29.14 4.13
CA ASN A 191 -1.65 29.88 2.92
C ASN A 191 -2.06 28.92 1.80
N ASP A 192 -2.91 29.40 0.90
CA ASP A 192 -3.30 28.67 -0.30
C ASP A 192 -2.12 28.56 -1.27
N ILE A 193 -2.03 27.42 -1.94
CA ILE A 193 -1.00 27.13 -2.94
C ILE A 193 -1.62 26.79 -4.29
N GLU A 194 -0.97 27.25 -5.33
CA GLU A 194 -1.26 26.87 -6.71
C GLU A 194 -0.15 25.94 -7.22
N ILE A 195 -0.57 24.81 -7.78
CA ILE A 195 0.32 23.81 -8.37
C ILE A 195 0.13 23.86 -9.87
N THR A 196 1.20 24.17 -10.58
CA THR A 196 1.22 24.29 -12.04
C THR A 196 2.26 23.37 -12.64
N GLY A 197 2.03 22.90 -13.87
CA GLY A 197 2.97 21.99 -14.53
C GLY A 197 2.59 21.69 -15.97
N SER A 198 3.54 21.24 -16.78
CA SER A 198 3.30 20.93 -18.19
C SER A 198 2.44 19.68 -18.42
N SER A 199 2.30 18.84 -17.40
CA SER A 199 1.66 17.53 -17.47
C SER A 199 0.45 17.40 -16.53
N ILE A 200 0.00 18.52 -15.95
CA ILE A 200 -1.16 18.57 -15.05
C ILE A 200 -2.04 19.76 -15.45
N THR A 201 -3.31 19.70 -15.07
CA THR A 201 -4.13 20.91 -14.97
C THR A 201 -3.71 21.70 -13.75
N ASP A 202 -3.67 23.03 -13.84
CA ASP A 202 -3.35 23.88 -12.69
C ASP A 202 -4.39 23.65 -11.58
N VAL A 203 -3.90 23.47 -10.35
CA VAL A 203 -4.74 23.13 -9.19
C VAL A 203 -4.43 24.05 -8.02
N ASN A 204 -5.48 24.65 -7.46
CA ASN A 204 -5.41 25.33 -6.17
C ASN A 204 -5.67 24.34 -5.04
N VAL A 205 -4.80 24.34 -4.04
CA VAL A 205 -4.89 23.55 -2.81
C VAL A 205 -4.93 24.53 -1.64
N SER A 206 -6.06 24.63 -0.98
CA SER A 206 -6.24 25.54 0.14
C SER A 206 -5.47 25.08 1.38
N SER A 207 -5.29 25.98 2.35
CA SER A 207 -4.66 25.66 3.62
C SER A 207 -5.34 24.46 4.30
N GLY A 208 -4.55 23.45 4.67
CA GLY A 208 -5.04 22.21 5.29
C GLY A 208 -5.72 21.23 4.33
N GLU A 209 -5.88 21.57 3.05
CA GLU A 209 -6.54 20.71 2.07
C GLU A 209 -5.60 19.57 1.59
N LEU A 210 -6.20 18.40 1.38
CA LEU A 210 -5.60 17.27 0.70
C LEU A 210 -6.24 17.09 -0.67
N LYS A 211 -5.46 17.19 -1.74
CA LYS A 211 -6.00 17.21 -3.10
C LYS A 211 -5.25 16.31 -4.07
N LEU A 212 -5.99 15.65 -4.95
CA LEU A 212 -5.42 14.85 -6.03
C LEU A 212 -4.95 15.78 -7.16
N ILE A 213 -3.74 15.54 -7.63
CA ILE A 213 -3.16 16.17 -8.80
C ILE A 213 -3.14 15.13 -9.92
N ASP A 214 -3.98 15.40 -10.93
CA ASP A 214 -4.23 14.52 -12.08
C ASP A 214 -3.17 14.77 -13.16
N ALA A 215 -2.31 13.78 -13.40
CA ALA A 215 -1.18 13.93 -14.29
C ALA A 215 -1.27 13.03 -15.52
N THR A 216 -1.27 13.65 -16.69
CA THR A 216 -1.43 12.96 -17.97
C THR A 216 -0.25 12.05 -18.32
N GLU A 217 0.90 12.25 -17.69
CA GLU A 217 2.13 11.50 -17.89
C GLU A 217 2.75 11.07 -16.56
N THR A 218 3.54 10.00 -16.58
CA THR A 218 4.27 9.53 -15.39
C THR A 218 5.11 10.65 -14.78
N ILE A 219 4.93 10.87 -13.48
CA ILE A 219 5.73 11.82 -12.71
C ILE A 219 7.11 11.20 -12.48
N ASP A 220 8.14 11.87 -13.00
CA ASP A 220 9.52 11.53 -12.66
C ASP A 220 9.92 12.31 -11.40
N TYR A 221 10.12 11.57 -10.31
CA TYR A 221 10.50 12.14 -9.03
C TYR A 221 12.02 12.35 -8.91
N ALA A 222 12.84 11.82 -9.82
CA ALA A 222 14.31 11.89 -9.75
C ALA A 222 14.89 13.13 -10.47
N THR A 223 14.26 13.59 -11.55
CA THR A 223 14.79 14.67 -12.39
C THR A 223 13.85 15.87 -12.35
N ALA A 224 14.28 16.97 -11.71
CA ALA A 224 13.67 18.32 -11.71
C ALA A 224 12.14 18.45 -11.89
N SER A 225 11.47 18.85 -10.81
CA SER A 225 10.14 19.45 -10.67
C SER A 225 9.29 19.60 -11.94
N LYS A 226 8.54 18.55 -12.31
CA LYS A 226 7.40 18.68 -13.25
C LYS A 226 6.32 19.65 -12.75
N PHE A 227 6.35 19.94 -11.45
CA PHE A 227 5.43 20.83 -10.78
C PHE A 227 6.15 22.04 -10.22
N LYS A 228 5.50 23.19 -10.35
CA LYS A 228 5.84 24.43 -9.67
C LYS A 228 4.75 24.69 -8.65
N VAL A 229 5.16 24.97 -7.42
CA VAL A 229 4.23 25.40 -6.38
C VAL A 229 4.44 26.88 -6.16
N THR A 230 3.35 27.63 -6.23
CA THR A 230 3.35 29.08 -6.04
C THR A 230 2.36 29.40 -4.93
N PHE A 231 2.76 30.22 -3.98
CA PHE A 231 1.85 30.72 -2.94
C PHE A 231 0.95 31.81 -3.50
N GLU A 232 -0.29 31.89 -3.03
CA GLU A 232 -1.21 32.97 -3.44
C GLU A 232 -0.56 34.35 -3.22
N GLY A 233 -0.47 35.15 -4.29
CA GLY A 233 0.17 36.47 -4.26
C GLY A 233 1.70 36.47 -4.42
N SER A 234 2.36 35.31 -4.52
CA SER A 234 3.78 35.19 -4.85
C SER A 234 3.98 35.06 -6.36
N THR A 235 5.01 35.72 -6.91
CA THR A 235 5.44 35.54 -8.30
C THR A 235 6.56 34.51 -8.45
N THR A 236 7.06 33.96 -7.34
CA THR A 236 8.21 33.08 -7.30
C THR A 236 7.75 31.66 -7.04
N ALA A 237 7.97 30.78 -8.01
CA ALA A 237 7.74 29.35 -7.84
C ALA A 237 8.79 28.75 -6.90
N LEU A 238 8.34 27.91 -5.97
CA LEU A 238 9.21 27.18 -5.07
C LEU A 238 9.79 25.95 -5.77
N THR A 239 11.07 25.69 -5.51
CA THR A 239 11.74 24.53 -6.06
C THR A 239 11.45 23.33 -5.16
N ILE A 240 10.88 22.29 -5.75
CA ILE A 240 10.67 21.02 -5.06
C ILE A 240 12.02 20.44 -4.66
N ALA A 241 12.21 20.18 -3.37
CA ALA A 241 13.41 19.55 -2.86
C ALA A 241 13.65 18.21 -3.60
N THR A 242 14.87 18.00 -4.06
CA THR A 242 15.29 16.67 -4.50
C THR A 242 15.49 15.80 -3.25
N PRO A 243 15.23 14.48 -3.35
CA PRO A 243 15.50 13.52 -2.27
C PRO A 243 16.89 13.67 -1.64
#